data_AF-A0AAU2FMN2-F1
#
_entry.id   AF-A0AAU2FMN2-F1
#
_cell.length_a   1.000
_cell.length_b   1.000
_cell.length_c   1.000
_cell.angle_alpha   90.00
_cell.angle_beta   90.00
_cell.angle_gamma   90.00
#
_symmetry.space_group_name_H-M   'P 1'
#
loop_
_entity.id
_entity.type
_entity.pdbx_description
1 polymer ?
#
loop_
_entity_poly.entity_id
_entity_poly.type
_entity_poly.pdbx_seq_one_letter_code
_entity_poly.pdbx_strand_id
1 'polypeptide(L)'
;MRYDDTPPAPESASSVSPERRWFARRSGLAVGAALLAPTALAGWVLIQLTTGAGADDARPPRIVMPAGSASAATDATPKADPSPSKGPLAGRTVVIDPGHNTGNFKHTSEIDEKVDIGTNRKECDTTGTTTNSGYMEAEFTLDVSRRLRTVLEAKGLKVVLTHEADRAWGPCIDERARIGNGAAADAVVSVHADGVSEGNRGYHIILPAKVKGGAADTAPIVGPSRDLGERIASNFARTTGSAPANYLGSGTGLVVRDDLGGLNLSTRPKVFIECGNMRDAKDAALLTSPEWRQKAAQGIADGIVGFLGG
;
A
#
# COMPACT_ATOMS: atom_id res chain seq x y z
N MET A 1 -4.15 32.56 -69.80
CA MET A 1 -4.57 31.90 -68.55
C MET A 1 -3.34 31.67 -67.69
N ARG A 2 -3.19 32.44 -66.60
CA ARG A 2 -2.25 32.17 -65.52
C ARG A 2 -3.10 31.95 -64.27
N TYR A 3 -2.93 30.80 -63.63
CA TYR A 3 -3.54 30.48 -62.34
C TYR A 3 -2.63 31.04 -61.24
N ASP A 4 -3.25 31.58 -60.19
CA ASP A 4 -2.59 32.21 -59.04
C ASP A 4 -2.46 31.17 -57.92
N ASP A 5 -1.22 30.85 -57.53
CA ASP A 5 -0.83 29.79 -56.58
C ASP A 5 -0.57 30.35 -55.16
N THR A 6 -1.49 31.16 -54.64
CA THR A 6 -1.35 31.68 -53.27
C THR A 6 -2.09 30.77 -52.26
N PRO A 7 -1.42 30.16 -51.27
CA PRO A 7 -2.07 29.32 -50.27
C PRO A 7 -2.89 30.15 -49.26
N PRO A 8 -4.00 29.61 -48.72
CA PRO A 8 -4.83 30.33 -47.75
C PRO A 8 -4.15 30.45 -46.38
N ALA A 9 -4.48 31.53 -45.67
CA ALA A 9 -3.95 31.84 -44.34
C ALA A 9 -4.41 30.81 -43.27
N PRO A 10 -3.59 30.53 -42.24
CA PRO A 10 -3.94 29.57 -41.19
C PRO A 10 -5.04 30.12 -40.25
N GLU A 11 -6.01 29.26 -39.91
CA GLU A 11 -7.06 29.55 -38.93
C GLU A 11 -6.48 29.74 -37.51
N SER A 12 -6.93 30.80 -36.85
CA SER A 12 -6.60 31.13 -35.47
C SER A 12 -7.22 30.12 -34.50
N ALA A 13 -6.37 29.38 -33.77
CA ALA A 13 -6.80 28.52 -32.67
C ALA A 13 -7.30 29.38 -31.49
N SER A 14 -8.61 29.44 -31.31
CA SER A 14 -9.26 30.02 -30.13
C SER A 14 -8.97 29.16 -28.90
N SER A 15 -8.17 29.70 -27.98
CA SER A 15 -7.91 29.14 -26.66
C SER A 15 -9.16 29.21 -25.79
N VAL A 16 -9.86 28.09 -25.61
CA VAL A 16 -10.91 27.97 -24.60
C VAL A 16 -10.32 27.30 -23.36
N SER A 17 -10.00 28.12 -22.37
CA SER A 17 -9.72 27.70 -20.99
C SER A 17 -11.02 27.31 -20.28
N PRO A 18 -11.15 26.11 -19.70
CA PRO A 18 -12.27 25.83 -18.81
C PRO A 18 -11.94 26.29 -17.38
N GLU A 19 -12.48 27.44 -16.99
CA GLU A 19 -12.63 27.80 -15.58
C GLU A 19 -13.53 26.77 -14.89
N ARG A 20 -13.00 26.06 -13.89
CA ARG A 20 -13.82 25.30 -12.92
C ARG A 20 -13.97 26.12 -11.65
N ARG A 21 -15.13 26.78 -11.49
CA ARG A 21 -15.61 27.33 -10.23
C ARG A 21 -16.73 26.45 -9.67
N TRP A 22 -16.40 25.52 -8.79
CA TRP A 22 -17.30 24.79 -7.88
C TRP A 22 -16.42 24.47 -6.66
N PHE A 23 -16.58 25.01 -5.46
CA PHE A 23 -17.76 25.00 -4.59
C PHE A 23 -17.78 26.22 -3.66
N ALA A 24 -18.95 26.85 -3.52
CA ALA A 24 -19.29 27.63 -2.33
C ALA A 24 -20.80 27.63 -2.13
N ARG A 25 -21.32 26.67 -1.35
CA ARG A 25 -22.59 26.84 -0.64
C ARG A 25 -22.48 26.23 0.75
N ARG A 26 -22.38 27.15 1.71
CA ARG A 26 -22.71 26.96 3.12
C ARG A 26 -24.21 26.73 3.24
N SER A 27 -24.59 25.70 3.98
CA SER A 27 -25.92 25.60 4.59
C SER A 27 -25.72 25.26 6.07
N GLY A 28 -26.25 26.13 6.93
CA GLY A 28 -26.06 26.09 8.37
C GLY A 28 -26.97 25.10 9.10
N LEU A 29 -26.47 24.70 10.27
CA LEU A 29 -27.15 24.46 11.55
C LEU A 29 -28.57 23.88 11.54
N ALA A 30 -28.68 22.68 12.14
CA ALA A 30 -29.77 22.39 13.07
C ALA A 30 -29.18 21.66 14.30
N VAL A 31 -29.28 22.35 15.43
CA VAL A 31 -29.01 21.88 16.79
C VAL A 31 -30.25 21.11 17.27
N GLY A 32 -30.04 19.94 17.86
CA GLY A 32 -31.09 19.19 18.56
C GLY A 32 -30.48 18.47 19.77
N ALA A 33 -30.44 19.16 20.89
CA ALA A 33 -30.07 18.62 22.18
C ALA A 33 -31.26 17.84 22.79
N ALA A 34 -31.01 16.67 23.35
CA ALA A 34 -31.88 16.06 24.35
C ALA A 34 -31.00 15.34 25.39
N LEU A 35 -30.81 16.02 26.52
CA LEU A 35 -30.34 15.46 27.79
C LEU A 35 -31.58 15.23 28.66
N LEU A 36 -31.76 14.03 29.22
CA LEU A 36 -32.24 13.82 30.59
C LEU A 36 -31.71 12.47 31.10
N ALA A 37 -31.03 12.53 32.26
CA ALA A 37 -30.46 11.44 33.04
C ALA A 37 -31.42 11.07 34.22
N PRO A 38 -30.98 10.46 35.35
CA PRO A 38 -30.65 9.04 35.60
C PRO A 38 -31.38 8.46 36.86
N THR A 39 -31.40 7.13 37.04
CA THR A 39 -31.51 6.41 38.35
C THR A 39 -31.09 4.94 38.11
N ALA A 40 -30.12 4.28 38.79
CA ALA A 40 -29.73 4.07 40.19
C ALA A 40 -30.22 2.71 40.76
N LEU A 41 -29.25 1.91 41.26
CA LEU A 41 -29.25 0.84 42.29
C LEU A 41 -28.28 -0.30 41.87
N ALA A 42 -27.05 -0.47 42.36
CA ALA A 42 -26.46 -0.55 43.71
C ALA A 42 -26.68 -1.88 44.47
N GLY A 43 -25.55 -2.52 44.83
CA GLY A 43 -25.38 -3.71 45.70
C GLY A 43 -24.06 -4.41 45.36
N TRP A 44 -22.87 -4.15 45.93
CA TRP A 44 -22.40 -4.32 47.33
C TRP A 44 -22.72 -5.73 47.88
N VAL A 45 -21.83 -6.52 48.50
CA VAL A 45 -20.42 -6.40 48.93
C VAL A 45 -19.92 -7.80 49.41
N LEU A 46 -18.61 -8.07 49.28
CA LEU A 46 -17.66 -8.78 50.19
C LEU A 46 -18.08 -10.14 50.85
N ILE A 47 -17.20 -11.15 50.96
CA ILE A 47 -16.24 -11.31 52.06
C ILE A 47 -15.19 -12.38 51.70
N GLN A 48 -13.93 -12.05 51.98
CA GLN A 48 -12.77 -12.95 52.13
C GLN A 48 -12.46 -13.15 53.61
N LEU A 49 -11.57 -14.12 53.91
CA LEU A 49 -10.97 -14.51 55.22
C LEU A 49 -11.77 -15.61 55.94
N THR A 50 -11.22 -16.72 56.45
CA THR A 50 -9.89 -17.21 56.87
C THR A 50 -9.96 -18.75 56.83
N THR A 51 -8.94 -19.54 56.53
CA THR A 51 -7.81 -20.06 57.34
C THR A 51 -7.07 -21.04 56.38
N GLY A 52 -5.77 -21.26 56.33
CA GLY A 52 -4.75 -21.35 57.36
C GLY A 52 -4.00 -22.67 57.17
N ALA A 53 -2.69 -22.56 56.87
CA ALA A 53 -1.61 -23.54 57.09
C ALA A 53 -1.52 -24.83 56.23
N GLY A 54 -0.29 -25.15 55.83
CA GLY A 54 0.13 -26.48 55.40
C GLY A 54 1.17 -26.48 54.27
N ALA A 55 2.41 -26.15 54.59
CA ALA A 55 3.56 -26.55 53.78
C ALA A 55 3.82 -28.04 54.02
N ASP A 56 4.04 -28.82 52.97
CA ASP A 56 4.81 -30.05 53.03
C ASP A 56 5.47 -30.36 51.68
N ASP A 57 6.78 -30.56 51.77
CA ASP A 57 7.70 -31.01 50.74
C ASP A 57 7.28 -32.35 50.14
N ALA A 58 7.17 -32.43 48.81
CA ALA A 58 7.19 -33.71 48.10
C ALA A 58 7.77 -33.55 46.70
N ARG A 59 9.09 -33.69 46.61
CA ARG A 59 9.86 -33.86 45.37
C ARG A 59 9.63 -35.27 44.79
N PRO A 60 9.27 -35.43 43.51
CA PRO A 60 9.28 -36.75 42.87
C PRO A 60 10.68 -37.14 42.35
N PRO A 61 10.95 -38.45 42.18
CA PRO A 61 12.28 -39.03 42.28
C PRO A 61 13.15 -38.88 41.03
N ARG A 62 14.48 -38.89 41.27
CA ARG A 62 15.52 -39.03 40.25
C ARG A 62 15.43 -40.41 39.57
N ILE A 63 15.27 -40.40 38.26
CA ILE A 63 15.42 -41.60 37.42
C ILE A 63 16.91 -41.90 37.27
N VAL A 64 17.32 -43.09 37.69
CA VAL A 64 18.65 -43.67 37.45
C VAL A 64 18.61 -44.39 36.10
N MET A 65 19.43 -43.95 35.15
CA MET A 65 19.68 -44.68 33.89
C MET A 65 20.83 -45.68 34.09
N PRO A 66 20.72 -46.92 33.60
CA PRO A 66 21.82 -47.87 33.61
C PRO A 66 22.86 -47.51 32.53
N ALA A 67 24.13 -47.76 32.84
CA ALA A 67 25.25 -47.60 31.93
C ALA A 67 25.16 -48.61 30.77
N GLY A 68 24.99 -48.09 29.55
CA GLY A 68 24.98 -48.84 28.30
C GLY A 68 26.29 -48.66 27.55
N SER A 69 26.89 -49.78 27.18
CA SER A 69 28.21 -49.98 26.57
C SER A 69 28.48 -49.14 25.31
N ALA A 70 29.73 -48.70 25.20
CA ALA A 70 30.29 -48.07 24.02
C ALA A 70 30.21 -49.01 22.80
N SER A 71 29.58 -48.52 21.72
CA SER A 71 29.72 -49.07 20.38
C SER A 71 30.45 -48.03 19.52
N ALA A 72 31.45 -48.51 18.78
CA ALA A 72 32.41 -47.70 18.04
C ALA A 72 31.74 -46.77 17.02
N ALA A 73 32.12 -45.50 17.08
CA ALA A 73 31.78 -44.50 16.08
C ALA A 73 32.50 -44.84 14.76
N THR A 74 31.72 -45.09 13.71
CA THR A 74 32.22 -45.00 12.34
C THR A 74 32.27 -43.53 11.96
N ASP A 75 33.44 -43.08 11.53
CA ASP A 75 33.74 -41.72 11.11
C ASP A 75 33.05 -41.44 9.76
N ALA A 76 31.79 -41.02 9.82
CA ALA A 76 31.06 -40.49 8.67
C ALA A 76 31.14 -38.97 8.73
N THR A 77 32.08 -38.40 7.96
CA THR A 77 32.09 -36.96 7.65
C THR A 77 30.70 -36.51 7.21
N PRO A 78 30.07 -35.52 7.87
CA PRO A 78 28.81 -34.96 7.40
C PRO A 78 29.07 -34.32 6.05
N LYS A 79 28.51 -34.90 5.00
CA LYS A 79 28.43 -34.27 3.69
C LYS A 79 27.56 -33.03 3.88
N ALA A 80 28.18 -31.85 3.77
CA ALA A 80 27.46 -30.59 3.84
C ALA A 80 26.29 -30.63 2.85
N ASP A 81 25.08 -30.41 3.35
CA ASP A 81 23.92 -30.22 2.49
C ASP A 81 24.24 -29.07 1.52
N PRO A 82 23.96 -29.23 0.21
CA PRO A 82 24.12 -28.13 -0.72
C PRO A 82 23.25 -26.97 -0.21
N SER A 83 23.89 -25.84 0.10
CA SER A 83 23.17 -24.59 0.38
C SER A 83 22.15 -24.38 -0.73
N PRO A 84 20.89 -24.04 -0.43
CA PRO A 84 19.87 -23.87 -1.45
C PRO A 84 20.40 -22.87 -2.47
N SER A 85 20.50 -23.31 -3.73
CA SER A 85 20.90 -22.43 -4.82
C SER A 85 19.98 -21.23 -4.78
N LYS A 86 20.56 -20.04 -4.53
CA LYS A 86 19.84 -18.78 -4.54
C LYS A 86 19.14 -18.66 -5.89
N GLY A 87 17.82 -18.85 -5.90
CA GLY A 87 17.01 -18.74 -7.11
C GLY A 87 17.18 -17.37 -7.77
N PRO A 88 16.69 -17.17 -9.00
CA PRO A 88 16.95 -15.96 -9.79
C PRO A 88 16.50 -14.64 -9.12
N LEU A 89 15.67 -14.71 -8.08
CA LEU A 89 15.14 -13.57 -7.34
C LEU A 89 15.83 -13.34 -5.98
N ALA A 90 16.71 -14.26 -5.57
CA ALA A 90 17.33 -14.20 -4.26
C ALA A 90 18.24 -12.96 -4.14
N GLY A 91 17.99 -12.16 -3.11
CA GLY A 91 18.71 -10.90 -2.87
C GLY A 91 18.12 -9.68 -3.58
N ARG A 92 17.10 -9.86 -4.43
CA ARG A 92 16.32 -8.73 -4.94
C ARG A 92 15.54 -8.09 -3.79
N THR A 93 15.49 -6.77 -3.79
CA THR A 93 14.79 -5.98 -2.77
C THR A 93 13.54 -5.34 -3.35
N VAL A 94 12.39 -5.54 -2.70
CA VAL A 94 11.13 -4.86 -3.03
C VAL A 94 10.75 -3.95 -1.87
N VAL A 95 10.37 -2.72 -2.19
CA VAL A 95 9.76 -1.82 -1.20
C VAL A 95 8.26 -1.76 -1.47
N ILE A 96 7.48 -1.97 -0.41
CA ILE A 96 6.03 -1.85 -0.42
C ILE A 96 5.67 -0.60 0.38
N ASP A 97 4.87 0.27 -0.20
CA ASP A 97 4.39 1.50 0.44
C ASP A 97 2.89 1.33 0.71
N PRO A 98 2.47 0.97 1.94
CA PRO A 98 1.07 0.99 2.30
C PRO A 98 0.60 2.45 2.29
N GLY A 99 -0.34 2.80 1.40
CA GLY A 99 -0.84 4.16 1.31
C GLY A 99 -1.41 4.68 2.63
N HIS A 100 -1.16 5.95 2.94
CA HIS A 100 -1.63 6.63 4.15
C HIS A 100 -1.10 6.02 5.46
N ASN A 101 -1.58 6.50 6.61
CA ASN A 101 -1.34 5.89 7.91
C ASN A 101 -2.64 5.92 8.73
N THR A 102 -2.90 4.83 9.46
CA THR A 102 -4.13 4.61 10.24
C THR A 102 -4.32 5.64 11.35
N GLY A 103 -3.28 6.35 11.80
CA GLY A 103 -3.36 7.41 12.78
C GLY A 103 -3.54 8.82 12.20
N ASN A 104 -3.38 9.03 10.89
CA ASN A 104 -3.35 10.36 10.26
C ASN A 104 -4.56 11.24 10.60
N PHE A 105 -5.76 10.66 10.75
CA PHE A 105 -6.98 11.42 11.06
C PHE A 105 -6.96 12.13 12.43
N LYS A 106 -6.02 11.79 13.31
CA LYS A 106 -5.79 12.46 14.60
C LYS A 106 -4.68 13.53 14.56
N HIS A 107 -3.99 13.65 13.44
CA HIS A 107 -2.76 14.43 13.27
C HIS A 107 -2.82 15.29 12.00
N THR A 108 -3.96 15.95 11.77
CA THR A 108 -4.20 16.71 10.54
C THR A 108 -3.20 17.87 10.39
N SER A 109 -2.81 18.52 11.48
CA SER A 109 -1.80 19.59 11.44
C SER A 109 -0.46 19.11 10.90
N GLU A 110 0.00 17.94 11.33
CA GLU A 110 1.29 17.38 10.96
C GLU A 110 1.30 16.87 9.52
N ILE A 111 0.22 16.21 9.07
CA ILE A 111 0.13 15.71 7.69
C ILE A 111 -0.14 16.84 6.67
N ASP A 112 -0.71 17.97 7.10
CA ASP A 112 -0.95 19.14 6.24
C ASP A 112 0.33 19.95 5.96
N GLU A 113 1.44 19.68 6.67
CA GLU A 113 2.72 20.31 6.40
C GLU A 113 3.16 20.06 4.96
N LYS A 114 3.68 21.09 4.30
CA LYS A 114 4.01 21.00 2.87
C LYS A 114 5.41 20.44 2.64
N VAL A 115 5.51 19.41 1.81
CA VAL A 115 6.76 18.81 1.31
C VAL A 115 6.94 19.11 -0.18
N ASP A 116 8.19 19.19 -0.64
CA ASP A 116 8.52 19.39 -2.05
C ASP A 116 8.42 18.06 -2.80
N ILE A 117 7.64 18.03 -3.89
CA ILE A 117 7.43 16.85 -4.73
C ILE A 117 8.13 16.94 -6.10
N GLY A 118 9.05 17.90 -6.25
CA GLY A 118 9.81 18.20 -7.47
C GLY A 118 9.06 19.11 -8.46
N THR A 119 7.76 18.92 -8.62
CA THR A 119 6.92 19.75 -9.52
C THR A 119 6.24 20.92 -8.80
N ASN A 120 5.87 20.73 -7.52
CA ASN A 120 5.29 21.73 -6.63
C ASN A 120 5.45 21.28 -5.16
N ARG A 121 4.73 21.92 -4.23
CA ARG A 121 4.63 21.44 -2.84
C ARG A 121 3.24 20.90 -2.53
N LYS A 122 3.17 19.77 -1.83
CA LYS A 122 1.93 19.09 -1.42
C LYS A 122 1.99 18.74 0.06
N GLU A 123 0.84 18.42 0.63
CA GLU A 123 0.70 17.86 1.97
C GLU A 123 1.65 16.67 2.17
N CYS A 124 2.21 16.58 3.37
CA CYS A 124 3.08 15.51 3.80
C CYS A 124 2.42 14.14 3.61
N ASP A 125 1.16 14.00 4.03
CA ASP A 125 0.35 12.82 3.81
C ASP A 125 -1.14 13.21 3.81
N THR A 126 -2.04 12.27 3.56
CA THR A 126 -3.48 12.47 3.74
C THR A 126 -4.08 11.31 4.53
N THR A 127 -5.35 11.44 4.96
CA THR A 127 -6.04 10.37 5.69
C THR A 127 -6.43 9.19 4.80
N GLY A 128 -6.41 9.36 3.47
CA GLY A 128 -7.06 8.45 2.53
C GLY A 128 -8.60 8.56 2.56
N THR A 129 -9.24 7.75 1.74
CA THR A 129 -10.70 7.63 1.67
C THR A 129 -11.24 6.56 2.64
N THR A 130 -12.55 6.30 2.58
CA THR A 130 -13.24 5.25 3.33
C THR A 130 -14.29 4.59 2.44
N THR A 131 -14.70 3.37 2.78
CA THR A 131 -15.98 2.86 2.27
C THR A 131 -17.15 3.62 2.88
N ASN A 132 -18.34 3.49 2.29
CA ASN A 132 -19.57 4.06 2.86
C ASN A 132 -19.91 3.46 4.25
N SER A 133 -19.37 2.29 4.59
CA SER A 133 -19.50 1.64 5.90
C SER A 133 -18.38 2.02 6.88
N GLY A 134 -17.42 2.87 6.49
CA GLY A 134 -16.36 3.38 7.35
C GLY A 134 -15.06 2.56 7.39
N TYR A 135 -14.90 1.55 6.52
CA TYR A 135 -13.61 0.85 6.41
C TYR A 135 -12.59 1.79 5.76
N MET A 136 -11.47 2.03 6.45
CA MET A 136 -10.50 3.05 6.05
C MET A 136 -9.55 2.54 4.97
N GLU A 137 -9.20 3.41 4.02
CA GLU A 137 -8.18 3.09 3.01
C GLU A 137 -6.86 2.69 3.67
N ALA A 138 -6.40 3.43 4.68
CA ALA A 138 -5.17 3.13 5.41
C ALA A 138 -5.16 1.74 6.08
N GLU A 139 -6.33 1.21 6.48
CA GLU A 139 -6.44 -0.15 7.03
C GLU A 139 -6.40 -1.19 5.90
N PHE A 140 -7.05 -0.91 4.78
CA PHE A 140 -7.03 -1.74 3.58
C PHE A 140 -5.60 -1.89 3.01
N THR A 141 -4.92 -0.78 2.78
CA THR A 141 -3.59 -0.74 2.18
C THR A 141 -2.55 -1.44 3.05
N LEU A 142 -2.63 -1.26 4.37
CA LEU A 142 -1.77 -1.95 5.34
C LEU A 142 -1.99 -3.47 5.34
N ASP A 143 -3.24 -3.94 5.31
CA ASP A 143 -3.54 -5.37 5.25
C ASP A 143 -3.03 -6.01 3.95
N VAL A 144 -3.33 -5.41 2.79
CA VAL A 144 -2.85 -5.92 1.50
C VAL A 144 -1.33 -5.89 1.43
N SER A 145 -0.68 -4.84 1.94
CA SER A 145 0.78 -4.72 1.94
C SER A 145 1.46 -5.78 2.80
N ARG A 146 0.90 -6.10 3.97
CA ARG A 146 1.41 -7.18 4.83
C ARG A 146 1.26 -8.55 4.17
N ARG A 147 0.13 -8.82 3.50
CA ARG A 147 -0.05 -10.04 2.70
C ARG A 147 0.95 -10.11 1.54
N LEU A 148 1.14 -9.00 0.84
CA LEU A 148 2.09 -8.89 -0.26
C LEU A 148 3.52 -9.18 0.19
N ARG A 149 3.93 -8.64 1.35
CA ARG A 149 5.21 -8.98 1.99
C ARG A 149 5.36 -10.48 2.17
N THR A 150 4.40 -11.13 2.82
CA THR A 150 4.44 -12.59 3.06
C THR A 150 4.59 -13.37 1.75
N VAL A 151 3.85 -12.99 0.70
CA VAL A 151 3.94 -13.67 -0.61
C VAL A 151 5.30 -13.48 -1.26
N LEU A 152 5.89 -12.28 -1.19
CA LEU A 152 7.20 -11.98 -1.78
C LEU A 152 8.36 -12.61 -0.99
N GLU A 153 8.31 -12.59 0.34
CA GLU A 153 9.31 -13.24 1.20
C GLU A 153 9.34 -14.75 0.99
N ALA A 154 8.17 -15.38 0.81
CA ALA A 154 8.08 -16.81 0.47
C ALA A 154 8.73 -17.15 -0.89
N LYS A 155 8.89 -16.16 -1.78
CA LYS A 155 9.60 -16.28 -3.06
C LYS A 155 11.09 -15.90 -2.97
N GLY A 156 11.61 -15.62 -1.76
CA GLY A 156 13.02 -15.34 -1.50
C GLY A 156 13.46 -13.89 -1.71
N LEU A 157 12.52 -12.96 -1.85
CA LEU A 157 12.83 -11.53 -1.96
C LEU A 157 13.02 -10.91 -0.58
N LYS A 158 13.93 -9.93 -0.49
CA LYS A 158 13.98 -9.02 0.65
C LYS A 158 12.86 -8.00 0.50
N VAL A 159 12.05 -7.84 1.54
CA VAL A 159 10.93 -6.88 1.52
C VAL A 159 11.13 -5.82 2.59
N VAL A 160 10.83 -4.57 2.24
CA VAL A 160 10.84 -3.43 3.16
C VAL A 160 9.50 -2.72 3.04
N LEU A 161 8.81 -2.44 4.15
CA LEU A 161 7.66 -1.55 4.16
C LEU A 161 8.11 -0.13 4.49
N THR A 162 7.43 0.87 3.93
CA THR A 162 7.69 2.28 4.28
C THR A 162 7.25 2.61 5.71
N HIS A 163 6.26 1.88 6.26
CA HIS A 163 5.88 1.89 7.67
C HIS A 163 5.07 0.64 8.03
N GLU A 164 4.93 0.35 9.33
CA GLU A 164 4.19 -0.82 9.85
C GLU A 164 2.97 -0.41 10.69
N ALA A 165 2.55 0.86 10.61
CA ALA A 165 1.63 1.53 11.54
C ALA A 165 2.18 1.59 12.99
N ASP A 166 3.49 1.78 13.09
CA ASP A 166 4.29 1.93 14.30
C ASP A 166 4.50 3.40 14.72
N ARG A 167 3.95 4.34 13.94
CA ARG A 167 4.00 5.79 14.16
C ARG A 167 2.60 6.37 14.26
N ALA A 168 2.48 7.47 15.00
CA ALA A 168 1.21 8.18 15.19
C ALA A 168 0.64 8.76 13.88
N TRP A 169 1.50 9.18 12.95
CA TRP A 169 1.16 9.70 11.62
C TRP A 169 2.35 9.54 10.66
N GLY A 170 2.11 9.79 9.37
CA GLY A 170 3.14 9.69 8.32
C GLY A 170 3.64 8.25 8.12
N PRO A 171 4.84 8.01 7.58
CA PRO A 171 5.81 8.97 7.05
C PRO A 171 5.25 9.84 5.92
N CYS A 172 5.84 11.02 5.72
CA CYS A 172 5.49 11.89 4.60
C CYS A 172 5.83 11.24 3.24
N ILE A 173 5.17 11.68 2.17
CA ILE A 173 5.34 11.14 0.81
C ILE A 173 6.79 11.22 0.28
N ASP A 174 7.55 12.23 0.69
CA ASP A 174 8.97 12.39 0.37
C ASP A 174 9.85 11.42 1.19
N GLU A 175 9.51 11.21 2.47
CA GLU A 175 10.12 10.17 3.30
C GLU A 175 9.87 8.76 2.73
N ARG A 176 8.64 8.46 2.31
CA ARG A 176 8.29 7.19 1.67
C ARG A 176 9.12 6.94 0.40
N ALA A 177 9.32 7.97 -0.43
CA ALA A 177 10.19 7.88 -1.59
C ALA A 177 11.66 7.64 -1.22
N ARG A 178 12.16 8.37 -0.20
CA ARG A 178 13.53 8.22 0.30
C ARG A 178 13.80 6.83 0.87
N ILE A 179 12.85 6.20 1.55
CA ILE A 179 12.97 4.80 2.01
C ILE A 179 13.19 3.87 0.82
N GLY A 180 12.38 4.01 -0.24
CA GLY A 180 12.53 3.26 -1.48
C GLY A 180 13.90 3.39 -2.12
N ASN A 181 14.38 4.64 -2.21
CA ASN A 181 15.67 4.96 -2.80
C ASN A 181 16.84 4.43 -1.95
N GLY A 182 16.79 4.65 -0.63
CA GLY A 182 17.84 4.24 0.32
C GLY A 182 17.95 2.72 0.49
N ALA A 183 16.85 1.98 0.29
CA ALA A 183 16.87 0.52 0.27
C ALA A 183 17.47 -0.08 -1.01
N ALA A 184 17.82 0.76 -2.00
CA ALA A 184 18.27 0.35 -3.33
C ALA A 184 17.29 -0.63 -4.01
N ALA A 185 15.98 -0.44 -3.81
CA ALA A 185 14.94 -1.39 -4.21
C ALA A 185 14.96 -1.68 -5.72
N ASP A 186 14.85 -2.94 -6.12
CA ASP A 186 14.71 -3.32 -7.52
C ASP A 186 13.32 -2.95 -8.07
N ALA A 187 12.30 -2.94 -7.21
CA ALA A 187 10.95 -2.46 -7.51
C ALA A 187 10.32 -1.81 -6.27
N VAL A 188 9.51 -0.78 -6.49
CA VAL A 188 8.70 -0.13 -5.46
C VAL A 188 7.24 -0.14 -5.88
N VAL A 189 6.33 -0.51 -4.98
CA VAL A 189 4.89 -0.46 -5.23
C VAL A 189 4.18 0.27 -4.10
N SER A 190 3.38 1.28 -4.44
CA SER A 190 2.44 1.90 -3.50
C SER A 190 1.07 1.26 -3.64
N VAL A 191 0.52 0.75 -2.54
CA VAL A 191 -0.80 0.10 -2.53
C VAL A 191 -1.82 1.09 -2.00
N HIS A 192 -2.86 1.36 -2.78
CA HIS A 192 -3.94 2.30 -2.51
C HIS A 192 -5.31 1.76 -2.92
N ALA A 193 -6.36 2.48 -2.56
CA ALA A 193 -7.70 2.33 -3.14
C ALA A 193 -8.34 3.72 -3.34
N ASP A 194 -9.10 3.88 -4.42
CA ASP A 194 -9.61 5.19 -4.81
C ASP A 194 -10.94 5.52 -4.12
N GLY A 195 -11.32 6.80 -4.14
CA GLY A 195 -12.58 7.31 -3.63
C GLY A 195 -13.25 8.25 -4.63
N VAL A 196 -14.01 7.70 -5.57
CA VAL A 196 -14.74 8.45 -6.61
C VAL A 196 -16.24 8.12 -6.59
N SER A 197 -17.08 8.87 -7.31
CA SER A 197 -18.55 8.65 -7.27
C SER A 197 -18.98 7.21 -7.59
N GLU A 198 -20.04 6.74 -6.93
CA GLU A 198 -20.69 5.43 -7.18
C GLU A 198 -20.90 5.16 -8.69
N GLY A 199 -20.74 3.90 -9.11
CA GLY A 199 -20.82 3.49 -10.52
C GLY A 199 -19.46 3.51 -11.24
N ASN A 200 -18.50 4.27 -10.73
CA ASN A 200 -17.10 4.16 -11.12
C ASN A 200 -16.44 3.00 -10.38
N ARG A 201 -15.81 2.09 -11.11
CA ARG A 201 -15.26 0.83 -10.58
C ARG A 201 -14.00 0.42 -11.30
N GLY A 202 -13.23 -0.46 -10.68
CA GLY A 202 -12.09 -1.14 -11.26
C GLY A 202 -10.76 -0.57 -10.79
N TYR A 203 -9.70 -1.35 -11.04
CA TYR A 203 -8.35 -1.00 -10.61
C TYR A 203 -7.66 -0.10 -11.65
N HIS A 204 -6.67 0.68 -11.20
CA HIS A 204 -5.74 1.30 -12.13
C HIS A 204 -4.32 1.39 -11.55
N ILE A 205 -3.33 1.41 -12.44
CA ILE A 205 -1.92 1.57 -12.14
C ILE A 205 -1.50 2.98 -12.55
N ILE A 206 -0.91 3.71 -11.61
CA ILE A 206 -0.35 5.02 -11.88
C ILE A 206 1.14 4.89 -12.14
N LEU A 207 1.56 5.36 -13.31
CA LEU A 207 2.92 5.37 -13.82
C LEU A 207 3.52 6.78 -13.69
N PRO A 208 4.84 6.90 -13.42
CA PRO A 208 5.48 8.19 -13.40
C PRO A 208 5.51 8.81 -14.80
N ALA A 209 5.09 10.07 -14.90
CA ALA A 209 5.44 10.92 -16.03
C ALA A 209 6.94 11.25 -15.99
N LYS A 210 7.47 11.77 -17.10
CA LYS A 210 8.83 12.32 -17.15
C LYS A 210 8.85 13.69 -16.47
N VAL A 211 9.47 13.75 -15.29
CA VAL A 211 9.61 14.94 -14.45
C VAL A 211 11.09 15.24 -14.26
N LYS A 212 11.45 16.51 -14.33
CA LYS A 212 12.78 17.01 -13.98
C LYS A 212 12.65 18.38 -13.30
N GLY A 213 12.90 18.44 -12.00
CA GLY A 213 12.73 19.64 -11.18
C GLY A 213 12.89 19.37 -9.69
N GLY A 214 13.50 20.30 -8.95
CA GLY A 214 13.84 20.09 -7.54
C GLY A 214 14.73 18.85 -7.37
N ALA A 215 14.35 17.96 -6.45
CA ALA A 215 15.01 16.66 -6.24
C ALA A 215 14.50 15.54 -7.18
N ALA A 216 13.52 15.82 -8.04
CA ALA A 216 12.92 14.82 -8.93
C ALA A 216 13.66 14.72 -10.28
N ASP A 217 14.03 13.50 -10.65
CA ASP A 217 14.42 13.10 -12.01
C ASP A 217 13.90 11.68 -12.28
N THR A 218 12.71 11.60 -12.88
CA THR A 218 12.08 10.30 -13.17
C THR A 218 12.48 9.73 -14.52
N ALA A 219 13.25 10.46 -15.35
CA ALA A 219 13.59 10.03 -16.70
C ALA A 219 14.20 8.61 -16.77
N PRO A 220 15.06 8.18 -15.83
CA PRO A 220 15.61 6.81 -15.83
C PRO A 220 14.59 5.72 -15.49
N ILE A 221 13.49 6.07 -14.79
CA ILE A 221 12.55 5.08 -14.26
C ILE A 221 11.24 4.99 -15.04
N VAL A 222 10.93 5.91 -15.96
CA VAL A 222 9.66 5.87 -16.73
C VAL A 222 9.47 4.54 -17.47
N GLY A 223 10.50 4.09 -18.20
CA GLY A 223 10.44 2.81 -18.95
C GLY A 223 10.30 1.59 -18.03
N PRO A 224 11.23 1.38 -17.07
CA PRO A 224 11.12 0.27 -16.13
C PRO A 224 9.83 0.27 -15.30
N SER A 225 9.33 1.44 -14.89
CA SER A 225 8.08 1.55 -14.13
C SER A 225 6.86 1.19 -14.98
N ARG A 226 6.89 1.50 -16.28
CA ARG A 226 5.85 1.06 -17.22
C ARG A 226 5.81 -0.47 -17.34
N ASP A 227 6.95 -1.12 -17.53
CA ASP A 227 7.02 -2.60 -17.59
C ASP A 227 6.52 -3.23 -16.28
N LEU A 228 6.98 -2.72 -15.14
CA LEU A 228 6.47 -3.12 -13.82
C LEU A 228 4.95 -2.97 -13.72
N GLY A 229 4.41 -1.82 -14.13
CA GLY A 229 2.99 -1.52 -14.04
C GLY A 229 2.12 -2.37 -14.97
N GLU A 230 2.57 -2.61 -16.19
CA GLU A 230 1.88 -3.48 -17.17
C GLU A 230 1.81 -4.92 -16.67
N ARG A 231 2.90 -5.42 -16.08
CA ARG A 231 2.94 -6.76 -15.46
C ARG A 231 2.03 -6.83 -14.24
N ILE A 232 2.04 -5.83 -13.36
CA ILE A 232 1.12 -5.79 -12.21
C ILE A 232 -0.33 -5.75 -12.70
N ALA A 233 -0.69 -4.87 -13.63
CA ALA A 233 -2.06 -4.78 -14.16
C ALA A 233 -2.57 -6.12 -14.70
N SER A 234 -1.79 -6.77 -15.57
CA SER A 234 -2.16 -8.06 -16.17
C SER A 234 -2.35 -9.17 -15.12
N ASN A 235 -1.40 -9.30 -14.19
CA ASN A 235 -1.46 -10.34 -13.15
C ASN A 235 -2.55 -10.04 -12.12
N PHE A 236 -2.75 -8.78 -11.75
CA PHE A 236 -3.81 -8.35 -10.84
C PHE A 236 -5.19 -8.68 -11.41
N ALA A 237 -5.47 -8.30 -12.65
CA ALA A 237 -6.73 -8.61 -13.33
C ALA A 237 -6.99 -10.13 -13.39
N ARG A 238 -5.97 -10.90 -13.79
CA ARG A 238 -6.09 -12.37 -13.91
C ARG A 238 -6.39 -13.03 -12.57
N THR A 239 -5.72 -12.60 -11.50
CA THR A 239 -5.83 -13.26 -10.18
C THR A 239 -7.07 -12.82 -9.40
N THR A 240 -7.46 -11.55 -9.50
CA THR A 240 -8.62 -11.00 -8.77
C THR A 240 -9.93 -11.14 -9.53
N GLY A 241 -9.88 -11.20 -10.86
CA GLY A 241 -11.05 -11.06 -11.74
C GLY A 241 -11.53 -9.61 -11.89
N SER A 242 -10.82 -8.62 -11.35
CA SER A 242 -11.19 -7.20 -11.44
C SER A 242 -10.90 -6.64 -12.83
N ALA A 243 -11.81 -5.79 -13.31
CA ALA A 243 -11.63 -5.03 -14.54
C ALA A 243 -10.79 -3.76 -14.30
N PRO A 244 -10.11 -3.24 -15.34
CA PRO A 244 -9.56 -1.89 -15.32
C PRO A 244 -10.62 -0.84 -14.98
N ALA A 245 -10.17 0.26 -14.39
CA ALA A 245 -11.01 1.41 -14.04
C ALA A 245 -11.84 1.89 -15.25
N ASN A 246 -13.15 2.03 -15.07
CA ASN A 246 -14.05 2.54 -16.13
C ASN A 246 -14.11 4.07 -16.21
N TYR A 247 -13.37 4.78 -15.35
CA TYR A 247 -13.41 6.23 -15.17
C TYR A 247 -12.07 6.92 -15.49
N LEU A 248 -11.01 6.14 -15.75
CA LEU A 248 -9.68 6.64 -16.11
C LEU A 248 -8.84 5.56 -16.80
N GLY A 249 -7.73 5.98 -17.42
CA GLY A 249 -6.78 5.07 -18.10
C GLY A 249 -7.27 4.51 -19.43
N SER A 250 -8.30 5.11 -20.03
CA SER A 250 -8.82 4.78 -21.38
C SER A 250 -9.04 3.28 -21.61
N GLY A 251 -9.56 2.58 -20.60
CA GLY A 251 -9.84 1.13 -20.63
C GLY A 251 -8.63 0.22 -20.44
N THR A 252 -7.41 0.76 -20.40
CA THR A 252 -6.18 -0.01 -20.13
C THR A 252 -5.91 -0.20 -18.64
N GLY A 253 -6.48 0.68 -17.81
CA GLY A 253 -6.15 0.76 -16.39
C GLY A 253 -4.77 1.35 -16.11
N LEU A 254 -4.09 1.93 -17.10
CA LEU A 254 -2.81 2.61 -16.91
C LEU A 254 -2.98 4.12 -17.03
N VAL A 255 -2.45 4.87 -16.06
CA VAL A 255 -2.54 6.33 -16.02
C VAL A 255 -1.15 6.91 -15.79
N VAL A 256 -0.71 7.85 -16.61
CA VAL A 256 0.58 8.54 -16.43
C VAL A 256 0.33 9.87 -15.72
N ARG A 257 1.06 10.14 -14.62
CA ARG A 257 0.86 11.33 -13.77
C ARG A 257 2.19 11.95 -13.32
N ASP A 258 2.18 13.27 -13.09
CA ASP A 258 3.32 14.09 -12.65
C ASP A 258 3.07 14.82 -11.31
N ASP A 259 1.95 14.53 -10.64
CA ASP A 259 1.49 15.24 -9.45
C ASP A 259 1.64 14.43 -8.14
N LEU A 260 2.28 13.25 -8.19
CA LEU A 260 2.45 12.36 -7.05
C LEU A 260 3.91 12.35 -6.58
N GLY A 261 4.18 12.96 -5.41
CA GLY A 261 5.54 13.03 -4.87
C GLY A 261 6.19 11.68 -4.62
N GLY A 262 5.40 10.69 -4.20
CA GLY A 262 5.88 9.32 -4.06
C GLY A 262 6.43 8.73 -5.37
N LEU A 263 5.91 9.12 -6.55
CA LEU A 263 6.44 8.75 -7.87
C LEU A 263 7.59 9.67 -8.29
N ASN A 264 7.38 10.98 -8.25
CA ASN A 264 8.31 11.98 -8.76
C ASN A 264 9.69 11.90 -8.08
N LEU A 265 9.71 11.62 -6.77
CA LEU A 265 10.93 11.58 -5.96
C LEU A 265 11.59 10.20 -5.96
N SER A 266 11.02 9.20 -6.66
CA SER A 266 11.63 7.88 -6.73
C SER A 266 12.76 7.83 -7.76
N THR A 267 13.88 7.23 -7.39
CA THR A 267 14.99 6.92 -8.28
C THR A 267 15.03 5.44 -8.66
N ARG A 268 13.99 4.68 -8.27
CA ARG A 268 13.82 3.24 -8.49
C ARG A 268 12.54 2.99 -9.31
N PRO A 269 12.42 1.87 -10.06
CA PRO A 269 11.17 1.54 -10.75
C PRO A 269 10.00 1.53 -9.77
N LYS A 270 9.00 2.39 -9.98
CA LYS A 270 7.89 2.59 -9.03
C LYS A 270 6.56 2.78 -9.72
N VAL A 271 5.52 2.17 -9.15
CA VAL A 271 4.11 2.39 -9.53
C VAL A 271 3.23 2.56 -8.30
N PHE A 272 2.05 3.15 -8.48
CA PHE A 272 0.94 3.04 -7.53
C PHE A 272 -0.09 2.09 -8.13
N ILE A 273 -0.69 1.25 -7.30
CA ILE A 273 -1.91 0.52 -7.66
C ILE A 273 -3.06 1.04 -6.81
N GLU A 274 -4.08 1.53 -7.49
CA GLU A 274 -5.39 1.81 -6.91
C GLU A 274 -6.25 0.55 -7.13
N CYS A 275 -6.48 -0.21 -6.06
CA CYS A 275 -7.02 -1.57 -6.15
C CYS A 275 -8.50 -1.64 -6.55
N GLY A 276 -9.23 -0.53 -6.42
CA GLY A 276 -10.67 -0.40 -6.69
C GLY A 276 -11.22 0.88 -6.06
N ASN A 277 -12.51 1.16 -6.26
CA ASN A 277 -13.17 2.34 -5.69
C ASN A 277 -13.88 2.01 -4.36
N MET A 278 -13.41 2.55 -3.24
CA MET A 278 -14.04 2.36 -1.92
C MET A 278 -15.45 2.95 -1.82
N ARG A 279 -15.79 3.90 -2.70
CA ARG A 279 -17.09 4.58 -2.69
C ARG A 279 -18.15 3.91 -3.57
N ASP A 280 -17.79 2.87 -4.35
CA ASP A 280 -18.74 2.02 -5.06
C ASP A 280 -19.00 0.74 -4.27
N ALA A 281 -20.28 0.36 -4.12
CA ALA A 281 -20.65 -0.76 -3.26
C ALA A 281 -20.09 -2.12 -3.71
N LYS A 282 -19.87 -2.34 -5.01
CA LYS A 282 -19.34 -3.62 -5.53
C LYS A 282 -17.84 -3.73 -5.30
N ASP A 283 -17.10 -2.66 -5.57
CA ASP A 283 -15.67 -2.63 -5.28
C ASP A 283 -15.45 -2.68 -3.75
N ALA A 284 -16.22 -1.94 -2.96
CA ALA A 284 -16.14 -2.00 -1.49
C ALA A 284 -16.36 -3.42 -0.94
N ALA A 285 -17.29 -4.21 -1.52
CA ALA A 285 -17.50 -5.60 -1.13
C ALA A 285 -16.26 -6.49 -1.40
N LEU A 286 -15.52 -6.22 -2.49
CA LEU A 286 -14.25 -6.89 -2.77
C LEU A 286 -13.15 -6.44 -1.79
N LEU A 287 -12.98 -5.12 -1.61
CA LEU A 287 -11.92 -4.55 -0.77
C LEU A 287 -12.07 -4.96 0.71
N THR A 288 -13.31 -5.18 1.17
CA THR A 288 -13.61 -5.66 2.53
C THR A 288 -13.50 -7.17 2.70
N SER A 289 -13.44 -7.97 1.63
CA SER A 289 -13.22 -9.43 1.69
C SER A 289 -11.75 -9.77 1.96
N PRO A 290 -11.45 -10.53 3.03
CA PRO A 290 -10.08 -11.02 3.29
C PRO A 290 -9.53 -11.91 2.17
N GLU A 291 -10.37 -12.75 1.57
CA GLU A 291 -10.01 -13.65 0.47
C GLU A 291 -9.63 -12.87 -0.77
N TRP A 292 -10.38 -11.81 -1.09
CA TRP A 292 -10.05 -10.94 -2.21
C TRP A 292 -8.78 -10.13 -1.96
N ARG A 293 -8.56 -9.61 -0.74
CA ARG A 293 -7.29 -8.95 -0.38
C ARG A 293 -6.08 -9.87 -0.52
N GLN A 294 -6.24 -11.17 -0.23
CA GLN A 294 -5.20 -12.16 -0.51
C GLN A 294 -4.94 -12.33 -2.01
N LYS A 295 -6.00 -12.37 -2.84
CA LYS A 295 -5.86 -12.41 -4.31
C LYS A 295 -5.20 -11.15 -4.86
N ALA A 296 -5.55 -9.98 -4.33
CA ALA A 296 -4.93 -8.70 -4.69
C ALA A 296 -3.43 -8.73 -4.42
N ALA A 297 -3.01 -9.12 -3.21
CA ALA A 297 -1.61 -9.30 -2.84
C ALA A 297 -0.88 -10.30 -3.76
N GLN A 298 -1.51 -11.45 -4.07
CA GLN A 298 -0.94 -12.45 -4.98
C GLN A 298 -0.75 -11.90 -6.40
N GLY A 299 -1.75 -11.21 -6.95
CA GLY A 299 -1.68 -10.61 -8.29
C GLY A 299 -0.60 -9.53 -8.40
N ILE A 300 -0.44 -8.69 -7.37
CA ILE A 300 0.66 -7.72 -7.30
C ILE A 300 2.00 -8.45 -7.24
N ALA A 301 2.14 -9.45 -6.38
CA ALA A 301 3.38 -10.21 -6.21
C ALA A 301 3.82 -10.89 -7.51
N ASP A 302 2.90 -11.52 -8.24
CA ASP A 302 3.22 -12.20 -9.49
C ASP A 302 3.63 -11.21 -10.60
N GLY A 303 3.04 -10.01 -10.62
CA GLY A 303 3.50 -8.92 -11.48
C GLY A 303 4.93 -8.47 -11.17
N ILE A 304 5.24 -8.26 -9.90
CA ILE A 304 6.60 -7.88 -9.44
C ILE A 304 7.62 -8.98 -9.76
N VAL A 305 7.28 -10.23 -9.51
CA VAL A 305 8.15 -11.39 -9.80
C VAL A 305 8.41 -11.50 -11.29
N GLY A 306 7.37 -11.33 -12.11
CA GLY A 306 7.51 -11.28 -13.56
C GLY A 306 8.44 -10.15 -14.01
N PHE A 307 8.35 -8.97 -13.41
CA PHE A 307 9.24 -7.84 -13.72
C PHE A 307 10.71 -8.14 -13.34
N LEU A 308 10.95 -8.71 -12.16
CA LEU A 308 12.30 -8.96 -11.66
C LEU A 308 12.97 -10.18 -12.30
N GLY A 309 12.19 -11.12 -12.81
CA GLY A 309 12.65 -12.36 -13.45
C GLY A 309 13.05 -12.23 -14.91
N GLY A 310 12.63 -11.15 -15.59
CA GLY A 310 12.76 -10.98 -17.05
C GLY A 310 11.48 -11.39 -17.79
#